data_AF-A0A1A9AQB2-F1
#
_entry.id   AF-A0A1A9AQB2-F1
#
_cell.length_a   1.000
_cell.length_b   1.000
_cell.length_c   1.000
_cell.angle_alpha   90.00
_cell.angle_beta   90.00
_cell.angle_gamma   90.00
#
_symmetry.space_group_name_H-M   'P 1'
#
loop_
_entity.id
_entity.type
_entity.pdbx_description
1 polymer ?
#
loop_
_entity_poly.entity_id
_entity_poly.type
_entity_poly.pdbx_seq_one_letter_code
_entity_poly.pdbx_strand_id
1 'polypeptide(L)'
;MPILKISTMYNISSSKTNENLLFYSNIRNSRILYNDILSFAKWSKVHDIEGIKGKNIPSREVNNIHSDMVNNNKKESKNMFVSNKSQETYKKNEMLFTCKDSNGCGEISDYELNEKINNLKGPVDSKTMYLVWDYVSNHEKKKYVLMQEEMLNYCKLLAKHYNIPDKLEKEKWQYVNNKMTKALLKKERFDLKNIKEFAKEELCARWEFQRYINLKRRSWNELREHTKEKWANQLNNWFKTYREKN
;
A
#
# COMPACT_ATOMS: atom_id res chain seq x y z
N MET A 1 6.96 38.10 -47.73
CA MET A 1 7.37 36.68 -47.54
C MET A 1 8.87 36.61 -47.65
N PRO A 2 9.60 35.74 -46.91
CA PRO A 2 9.22 34.88 -45.76
C PRO A 2 10.01 35.30 -44.47
N ILE A 3 9.60 35.18 -43.20
CA ILE A 3 9.00 34.14 -42.33
C ILE A 3 9.72 32.78 -42.35
N LEU A 4 10.58 32.55 -41.36
CA LEU A 4 10.95 31.20 -40.89
C LEU A 4 10.77 31.12 -39.37
N LYS A 5 9.76 30.33 -38.98
CA LYS A 5 9.50 29.80 -37.64
C LYS A 5 10.56 28.76 -37.32
N ILE A 6 11.16 28.81 -36.12
CA ILE A 6 11.81 27.62 -35.54
C ILE A 6 10.88 27.12 -34.43
N SER A 7 10.10 26.11 -34.82
CA SER A 7 9.48 25.12 -33.96
C SER A 7 10.53 24.07 -33.62
N THR A 8 10.64 23.67 -32.35
CA THR A 8 10.73 22.25 -31.96
C THR A 8 10.64 22.14 -30.44
N MET A 9 9.42 21.95 -29.96
CA MET A 9 9.18 21.34 -28.65
C MET A 9 9.56 19.85 -28.73
N TYR A 10 10.28 19.42 -27.69
CA TYR A 10 10.22 18.11 -27.05
C TYR A 10 9.30 17.08 -27.70
N ASN A 11 9.90 16.05 -28.28
CA ASN A 11 9.19 14.83 -28.59
C ASN A 11 10.10 13.60 -28.43
N ILE A 12 10.48 13.31 -27.18
CA ILE A 12 11.11 12.04 -26.79
C ILE A 12 10.57 11.62 -25.41
N SER A 13 9.32 11.15 -25.33
CA SER A 13 8.85 10.37 -24.17
C SER A 13 7.59 9.51 -24.40
N SER A 14 7.20 9.21 -25.64
CA SER A 14 5.97 8.43 -25.91
C SER A 14 6.16 7.03 -26.52
N SER A 15 7.33 6.68 -27.09
CA SER A 15 7.44 5.38 -27.79
C SER A 15 7.89 4.22 -26.89
N LYS A 16 8.87 4.43 -25.99
CA LYS A 16 9.36 3.38 -25.07
C LYS A 16 8.33 2.95 -24.02
N THR A 17 7.38 3.83 -23.68
CA THR A 17 6.26 3.54 -22.77
C THR A 17 5.20 2.66 -23.44
N ASN A 18 4.91 2.87 -24.73
CA ASN A 18 3.87 2.13 -25.45
C ASN A 18 4.27 0.70 -25.82
N GLU A 19 5.53 0.44 -26.18
CA GLU A 19 5.99 -0.92 -26.47
C GLU A 19 5.99 -1.82 -25.23
N ASN A 20 6.35 -1.26 -24.07
CA ASN A 20 6.26 -1.96 -22.79
C ASN A 20 4.79 -2.22 -22.40
N LEU A 21 3.87 -1.29 -22.66
CA LEU A 21 2.44 -1.43 -22.36
C LEU A 21 1.75 -2.54 -23.18
N LEU A 22 2.15 -2.73 -24.45
CA LEU A 22 1.62 -3.79 -25.32
C LEU A 22 2.11 -5.19 -24.91
N PHE A 23 3.33 -5.32 -24.37
CA PHE A 23 3.80 -6.60 -23.83
C PHE A 23 2.97 -7.06 -22.61
N TYR A 24 2.47 -6.13 -21.81
CA TYR A 24 1.67 -6.41 -20.61
C TYR A 24 0.19 -6.75 -20.85
N SER A 25 -0.32 -6.70 -22.09
CA SER A 25 -1.73 -7.05 -22.37
C SER A 25 -1.94 -8.55 -22.66
N ASN A 26 -0.85 -9.29 -22.89
CA ASN A 26 -0.87 -10.68 -23.38
C ASN A 26 -0.69 -11.77 -22.31
N ILE A 27 -0.53 -11.42 -21.03
CA ILE A 27 -0.46 -12.39 -19.91
C ILE A 27 -1.71 -12.21 -19.03
N ARG A 28 -2.44 -13.28 -18.71
CA ARG A 28 -3.73 -13.20 -17.99
C ARG A 28 -3.59 -12.51 -16.63
N ASN A 29 -2.47 -12.74 -15.93
CA ASN A 29 -2.17 -12.16 -14.61
C ASN A 29 -1.67 -10.71 -14.68
N SER A 30 -1.13 -10.25 -15.82
CA SER A 30 -0.81 -8.83 -16.01
C SER A 30 -2.06 -7.97 -16.22
N ARG A 31 -3.19 -8.54 -16.64
CA ARG A 31 -4.48 -7.84 -16.71
C ARG A 31 -5.07 -7.54 -15.33
N ILE A 32 -4.87 -8.42 -14.35
CA ILE A 32 -5.28 -8.20 -12.95
C ILE A 32 -4.45 -7.05 -12.36
N LEU A 33 -3.12 -7.09 -12.55
CA LEU A 33 -2.20 -6.04 -12.12
C LEU A 33 -2.43 -4.69 -12.84
N TYR A 34 -2.76 -4.71 -14.13
CA TYR A 34 -3.10 -3.51 -14.90
C TYR A 34 -4.40 -2.87 -14.40
N ASN A 35 -5.44 -3.67 -14.16
CA ASN A 35 -6.69 -3.17 -13.60
C ASN A 35 -6.52 -2.63 -12.17
N ASP A 36 -5.63 -3.19 -11.36
CA ASP A 36 -5.31 -2.69 -10.02
C ASP A 36 -4.61 -1.32 -10.04
N ILE A 37 -3.62 -1.14 -10.92
CA ILE A 37 -2.94 0.15 -11.10
C ILE A 37 -3.90 1.19 -11.69
N LEU A 38 -4.71 0.78 -12.68
CA LEU A 38 -5.68 1.66 -13.33
C LEU A 38 -6.83 2.04 -12.38
N SER A 39 -7.27 1.12 -11.51
CA SER A 39 -8.31 1.39 -10.51
C SER A 39 -7.81 2.30 -9.39
N PHE A 40 -6.56 2.15 -8.93
CA PHE A 40 -5.95 3.10 -7.99
C PHE A 40 -5.72 4.48 -8.63
N ALA A 41 -5.22 4.54 -9.87
CA ALA A 41 -5.05 5.80 -10.60
C ALA A 41 -6.39 6.50 -10.91
N LYS A 42 -7.44 5.73 -11.23
CA LYS A 42 -8.82 6.25 -11.33
C LYS A 42 -9.35 6.70 -9.97
N TRP A 43 -9.08 5.96 -8.89
CA TRP A 43 -9.50 6.29 -7.53
C TRP A 43 -8.87 7.59 -7.00
N SER A 44 -7.56 7.79 -7.25
CA SER A 44 -6.87 9.05 -6.92
C SER A 44 -7.52 10.24 -7.62
N LYS A 45 -7.94 10.07 -8.89
CA LYS A 45 -8.62 11.11 -9.67
C LYS A 45 -10.08 11.38 -9.24
N VAL A 46 -10.80 10.36 -8.76
CA VAL A 46 -12.22 10.49 -8.33
C VAL A 46 -12.37 11.16 -6.96
N HIS A 47 -11.35 11.12 -6.10
CA HIS A 47 -11.39 11.71 -4.75
C HIS A 47 -10.65 13.05 -4.59
N ASP A 48 -10.27 13.66 -5.71
CA ASP A 48 -9.93 15.08 -5.81
C ASP A 48 -11.14 15.96 -6.19
N ILE A 49 -12.36 15.42 -6.10
CA ILE A 49 -13.60 16.19 -6.25
C ILE A 49 -14.31 16.31 -4.89
N GLU A 50 -14.62 17.56 -4.56
CA GLU A 50 -15.31 18.04 -3.37
C GLU A 50 -16.63 17.30 -3.07
N GLY A 51 -16.95 17.18 -1.78
CA GLY A 51 -18.34 17.13 -1.28
C GLY A 51 -19.05 15.77 -1.25
N ILE A 52 -18.98 15.06 -0.12
CA ILE A 52 -20.11 14.25 0.34
C ILE A 52 -20.37 14.54 1.83
N LYS A 53 -21.45 15.28 2.06
CA LYS A 53 -22.15 15.51 3.33
C LYS A 53 -22.55 14.19 3.99
N GLY A 54 -22.60 14.24 5.32
CA GLY A 54 -22.61 13.07 6.19
C GLY A 54 -23.75 12.08 5.99
N LYS A 55 -23.43 10.83 6.36
CA LYS A 55 -24.33 9.91 7.07
C LYS A 55 -23.50 9.19 8.13
N ASN A 56 -23.97 9.28 9.36
CA ASN A 56 -23.43 8.57 10.52
C ASN A 56 -23.48 7.05 10.25
N ILE A 57 -22.37 6.35 10.50
CA ILE A 57 -22.35 4.90 10.60
C ILE A 57 -21.96 4.59 12.04
N PRO A 58 -22.79 3.86 12.81
CA PRO A 58 -22.58 3.64 14.23
C PRO A 58 -21.29 2.89 14.53
N SER A 59 -20.57 3.37 15.53
CA SER A 59 -19.47 2.66 16.18
C SER A 59 -20.02 1.47 16.97
N ARG A 60 -19.88 0.24 16.46
CA ARG A 60 -19.78 -1.01 17.23
C ARG A 60 -19.46 -2.17 16.29
N GLU A 61 -18.76 -3.16 16.83
CA GLU A 61 -18.25 -4.40 16.21
C GLU A 61 -16.85 -4.30 15.57
N VAL A 62 -15.86 -4.06 16.43
CA VAL A 62 -14.55 -4.69 16.29
C VAL A 62 -14.31 -5.46 17.58
N ASN A 63 -14.67 -6.74 17.59
CA ASN A 63 -14.11 -7.76 18.48
C ASN A 63 -14.42 -9.14 17.87
N ASN A 64 -13.41 -10.00 17.86
CA ASN A 64 -13.40 -11.42 17.48
C ASN A 64 -13.29 -11.76 15.98
N ILE A 65 -12.07 -11.69 15.45
CA ILE A 65 -11.62 -12.60 14.37
C ILE A 65 -10.22 -13.09 14.73
N HIS A 66 -10.11 -13.91 15.77
CA HIS A 66 -8.87 -14.66 16.04
C HIS A 66 -9.09 -16.12 16.51
N SER A 67 -10.34 -16.61 16.59
CA SER A 67 -10.62 -17.97 17.07
C SER A 67 -11.00 -18.99 15.98
N ASP A 68 -11.29 -18.57 14.76
CA ASP A 68 -11.98 -19.46 13.81
C ASP A 68 -11.03 -20.20 12.84
N MET A 69 -9.71 -19.98 12.94
CA MET A 69 -8.73 -20.55 12.01
C MET A 69 -8.19 -21.93 12.45
N VAL A 70 -8.68 -22.51 13.55
CA VAL A 70 -8.16 -23.79 14.10
C VAL A 70 -9.15 -24.96 14.05
N ASN A 71 -10.47 -24.76 13.86
CA ASN A 71 -11.45 -25.83 14.14
C ASN A 71 -12.17 -26.52 12.98
N ASN A 72 -11.81 -26.31 11.71
CA ASN A 72 -12.51 -26.97 10.58
C ASN A 72 -11.69 -28.02 9.79
N ASN A 73 -10.55 -28.50 10.29
CA ASN A 73 -9.80 -29.57 9.61
C ASN A 73 -10.20 -30.98 10.08
N LYS A 74 -11.49 -31.30 10.08
CA LYS A 74 -11.94 -32.69 10.31
C LYS A 74 -13.11 -33.09 9.41
N LYS A 75 -12.82 -33.16 8.10
CA LYS A 75 -13.22 -34.24 7.17
C LYS A 75 -13.14 -33.71 5.74
N GLU A 76 -12.11 -34.14 5.01
CA GLU A 76 -12.24 -34.85 3.73
C GLU A 76 -10.84 -35.14 3.20
N SER A 77 -10.40 -36.38 3.41
CA SER A 77 -9.18 -36.91 2.82
C SER A 77 -9.38 -37.09 1.32
N LYS A 78 -8.84 -36.16 0.52
CA LYS A 78 -8.33 -36.46 -0.82
C LYS A 78 -6.83 -36.24 -0.78
N ASN A 79 -6.09 -37.35 -0.83
CA ASN A 79 -4.63 -37.39 -0.83
C ASN A 79 -4.07 -36.58 -2.01
N MET A 80 -3.63 -35.35 -1.76
CA MET A 80 -2.75 -34.64 -2.67
C MET A 80 -1.32 -34.90 -2.23
N PHE A 81 -0.56 -35.59 -3.07
CA PHE A 81 0.85 -35.88 -2.85
C PHE A 81 1.63 -34.56 -2.89
N VAL A 82 1.68 -33.84 -1.77
CA VAL A 82 2.56 -32.70 -1.56
C VAL A 82 3.98 -33.27 -1.59
N SER A 83 4.71 -33.10 -2.70
CA SER A 83 6.07 -33.64 -2.78
C SER A 83 6.94 -33.05 -1.67
N ASN A 84 7.81 -33.86 -1.06
CA ASN A 84 8.74 -33.42 0.00
C ASN A 84 9.49 -32.14 -0.37
N LYS A 85 9.78 -31.95 -1.66
CA LYS A 85 10.44 -30.76 -2.23
C LYS A 85 9.65 -29.46 -2.04
N SER A 86 8.33 -29.51 -2.13
CA SER A 86 7.46 -28.33 -1.92
C SER A 86 7.42 -27.90 -0.45
N GLN A 87 7.33 -28.86 0.47
CA GLN A 87 7.41 -28.60 1.92
C GLN A 87 8.78 -28.07 2.33
N GLU A 88 9.87 -28.60 1.78
CA GLU A 88 11.21 -28.08 2.00
C GLU A 88 11.39 -26.66 1.48
N THR A 89 10.79 -26.34 0.33
CA THR A 89 10.83 -24.99 -0.25
C THR A 89 10.07 -24.00 0.63
N TYR A 90 8.88 -24.37 1.10
CA TYR A 90 8.14 -23.57 2.07
C TYR A 90 8.97 -23.30 3.34
N LYS A 91 9.53 -24.35 3.97
CA LYS A 91 10.36 -24.20 5.19
C LYS A 91 11.56 -23.27 4.97
N LYS A 92 12.22 -23.38 3.81
CA LYS A 92 13.34 -22.48 3.44
C LYS A 92 12.88 -21.03 3.33
N ASN A 93 11.72 -20.79 2.72
CA ASN A 93 11.15 -19.45 2.61
C ASN A 93 10.68 -18.95 3.97
N GLU A 94 10.04 -19.79 4.77
CA GLU A 94 9.60 -19.47 6.13
C GLU A 94 10.77 -18.95 6.98
N MET A 95 11.91 -19.67 6.98
CA MET A 95 13.13 -19.26 7.69
C MET A 95 13.68 -17.89 7.26
N LEU A 96 13.39 -17.40 6.05
CA LEU A 96 13.80 -16.05 5.64
C LEU A 96 13.00 -14.98 6.38
N PHE A 97 11.76 -15.28 6.77
CA PHE A 97 10.86 -14.33 7.40
C PHE A 97 10.75 -14.58 8.92
N THR A 98 10.97 -15.80 9.43
CA THR A 98 10.99 -16.09 10.86
C THR A 98 12.07 -15.28 11.59
N CYS A 99 11.69 -14.60 12.66
CA CYS A 99 12.60 -13.86 13.54
C CYS A 99 13.30 -14.88 14.47
N LYS A 100 14.63 -14.85 14.55
CA LYS A 100 15.42 -15.80 15.36
C LYS A 100 15.44 -15.48 16.86
N ASP A 101 15.07 -14.26 17.25
CA ASP A 101 15.33 -13.78 18.61
C ASP A 101 14.04 -13.59 19.43
N SER A 102 14.10 -14.00 20.70
CA SER A 102 13.01 -13.96 21.69
C SER A 102 12.54 -12.55 22.08
N ASN A 103 13.16 -11.49 21.53
CA ASN A 103 12.84 -10.09 21.82
C ASN A 103 12.07 -9.39 20.68
N GLY A 104 11.50 -10.16 19.75
CA GLY A 104 10.74 -9.66 18.61
C GLY A 104 11.61 -9.37 17.39
N CYS A 105 11.02 -9.42 16.19
CA CYS A 105 11.70 -8.85 15.02
C CYS A 105 11.89 -7.36 15.27
N GLY A 106 13.14 -6.91 15.35
CA GLY A 106 13.47 -5.48 15.26
C GLY A 106 12.87 -4.85 14.01
N GLU A 107 12.91 -3.51 13.94
CA GLU A 107 12.56 -2.81 12.70
C GLU A 107 13.53 -3.24 11.59
N ILE A 108 13.02 -4.00 10.62
CA ILE A 108 13.79 -4.34 9.42
C ILE A 108 13.84 -3.13 8.49
N SER A 109 14.98 -2.89 7.88
CA SER A 109 15.15 -1.86 6.86
C SER A 109 14.53 -2.27 5.52
N ASP A 110 14.33 -1.29 4.62
CA ASP A 110 13.91 -1.58 3.25
C ASP A 110 14.89 -2.47 2.49
N TYR A 111 16.18 -2.32 2.78
CA TYR A 111 17.23 -3.15 2.21
C TYR A 111 17.09 -4.60 2.67
N GLU A 112 16.95 -4.84 3.96
CA GLU A 112 16.78 -6.20 4.50
C GLU A 112 15.49 -6.87 4.00
N LEU A 113 14.40 -6.12 3.90
CA LEU A 113 13.15 -6.63 3.32
C LEU A 113 13.33 -7.00 1.84
N ASN A 114 14.02 -6.16 1.06
CA ASN A 114 14.37 -6.46 -0.33
C ASN A 114 15.21 -7.73 -0.45
N GLU A 115 16.23 -7.87 0.40
CA GLU A 115 17.08 -9.05 0.43
C GLU A 115 16.28 -10.32 0.71
N LYS A 116 15.35 -10.30 1.67
CA LYS A 116 14.47 -11.45 1.96
C LYS A 116 13.59 -11.80 0.76
N ILE A 117 12.97 -10.82 0.09
CA ILE A 117 12.12 -11.01 -1.09
C ILE A 117 12.93 -11.55 -2.28
N ASN A 118 14.14 -11.02 -2.51
CA ASN A 118 15.02 -11.45 -3.59
C ASN A 118 15.50 -12.90 -3.39
N ASN A 119 15.68 -13.30 -2.13
CA ASN A 119 16.18 -14.62 -1.75
C ASN A 119 15.13 -15.73 -1.71
N LEU A 120 13.84 -15.44 -2.02
CA LEU A 120 12.80 -16.46 -2.16
C LEU A 120 13.24 -17.62 -3.06
N LYS A 121 12.88 -18.84 -2.67
CA LYS A 121 13.28 -20.08 -3.33
C LYS A 121 12.09 -20.70 -4.06
N GLY A 122 12.39 -21.20 -5.26
CA GLY A 122 11.46 -21.96 -6.09
C GLY A 122 10.20 -21.19 -6.52
N PRO A 123 9.26 -21.86 -7.20
CA PRO A 123 7.89 -21.38 -7.28
C PRO A 123 7.32 -21.15 -5.87
N VAL A 124 6.50 -20.12 -5.74
CA VAL A 124 5.95 -19.66 -4.48
C VAL A 124 4.54 -20.22 -4.35
N ASP A 125 4.27 -20.95 -3.26
CA ASP A 125 2.94 -21.44 -2.95
C ASP A 125 2.09 -20.39 -2.22
N SER A 126 0.77 -20.56 -2.20
CA SER A 126 -0.14 -19.61 -1.54
C SER A 126 0.24 -19.33 -0.09
N LYS A 127 0.73 -20.34 0.64
CA LYS A 127 1.19 -20.19 2.04
C LYS A 127 2.39 -19.23 2.14
N THR A 128 3.40 -19.42 1.29
CA THR A 128 4.55 -18.51 1.22
C THR A 128 4.10 -17.12 0.79
N MET A 129 3.16 -17.00 -0.15
CA MET A 129 2.65 -15.68 -0.57
C MET A 129 2.03 -14.91 0.59
N TYR A 130 1.16 -15.54 1.37
CA TYR A 130 0.54 -14.90 2.52
C TYR A 130 1.57 -14.53 3.60
N LEU A 131 2.53 -15.41 3.86
CA LEU A 131 3.62 -15.12 4.79
C LEU A 131 4.39 -13.87 4.35
N VAL A 132 4.88 -13.83 3.11
CA VAL A 132 5.63 -12.69 2.59
C VAL A 132 4.78 -11.42 2.59
N TRP A 133 3.51 -11.52 2.21
CA TRP A 133 2.60 -10.39 2.19
C TRP A 133 2.36 -9.80 3.59
N ASP A 134 2.20 -10.64 4.62
CA ASP A 134 2.02 -10.16 6.00
C ASP A 134 3.22 -9.30 6.42
N TYR A 135 4.44 -9.79 6.20
CA TYR A 135 5.66 -9.02 6.48
C TYR A 135 5.73 -7.70 5.71
N VAL A 136 5.47 -7.74 4.41
CA VAL A 136 5.52 -6.54 3.56
C VAL A 136 4.46 -5.52 3.99
N SER A 137 3.23 -5.96 4.22
CA SER A 137 2.12 -5.08 4.58
C SER A 137 2.32 -4.43 5.94
N ASN A 138 2.84 -5.18 6.92
CA ASN A 138 3.20 -4.65 8.23
C ASN A 138 4.34 -3.62 8.14
N HIS A 139 5.34 -3.87 7.30
CA HIS A 139 6.43 -2.92 7.05
C HIS A 139 5.93 -1.62 6.43
N GLU A 140 5.11 -1.69 5.38
CA GLU A 140 4.56 -0.49 4.73
C GLU A 140 3.57 0.27 5.63
N LYS A 141 2.84 -0.45 6.50
CA LYS A 141 1.97 0.16 7.53
C LYS A 141 2.76 0.96 8.55
N LYS A 142 3.89 0.44 9.05
CA LYS A 142 4.77 1.17 9.97
C LYS A 142 5.21 2.50 9.37
N LYS A 143 5.66 2.50 8.11
CA LYS A 143 6.01 3.74 7.40
C LYS A 143 4.84 4.72 7.26
N TYR A 144 3.62 4.21 7.05
CA TYR A 144 2.45 5.07 6.97
C TYR A 144 2.17 5.74 8.33
N VAL A 145 2.27 4.99 9.43
CA VAL A 145 2.11 5.52 10.79
C VAL A 145 3.18 6.58 11.09
N LEU A 146 4.44 6.30 10.75
CA LEU A 146 5.53 7.28 10.87
C LEU A 146 5.20 8.59 10.12
N MET A 147 4.68 8.50 8.89
CA MET A 147 4.24 9.68 8.13
C MET A 147 3.10 10.44 8.84
N GLN A 148 2.17 9.75 9.51
CA GLN A 148 1.14 10.43 10.32
C GLN A 148 1.76 11.19 11.50
N GLU A 149 2.79 10.64 12.15
CA GLU A 149 3.51 11.31 13.24
C GLU A 149 4.29 12.54 12.74
N GLU A 150 4.97 12.43 11.59
CA GLU A 150 5.59 13.57 10.91
C GLU A 150 4.57 14.69 10.62
N MET A 151 3.39 14.31 10.13
CA MET A 151 2.32 15.25 9.82
C MET A 151 1.74 15.95 11.06
N LEU A 152 1.69 15.27 12.21
CA LEU A 152 1.34 15.89 13.49
C LEU A 152 2.37 16.97 13.87
N ASN A 153 3.65 16.65 13.74
CA ASN A 153 4.72 17.60 14.04
C ASN A 153 4.67 18.81 13.08
N TYR A 154 4.42 18.57 11.80
CA TYR A 154 4.20 19.63 10.82
C TYR A 154 3.01 20.52 11.18
N CYS A 155 1.87 19.94 11.59
CA CYS A 155 0.70 20.69 12.04
C CYS A 155 1.02 21.61 13.23
N LYS A 156 1.73 21.09 14.25
CA LYS A 156 2.17 21.88 15.42
C LYS A 156 3.09 23.03 15.03
N LEU A 157 4.03 22.80 14.12
CA LEU A 157 4.95 23.83 13.63
C LEU A 157 4.21 24.93 12.86
N LEU A 158 3.28 24.55 11.98
CA LEU A 158 2.43 25.50 11.27
C LEU A 158 1.56 26.31 12.24
N ALA A 159 0.97 25.66 13.25
CA ALA A 159 0.13 26.34 14.24
C ALA A 159 0.91 27.44 14.97
N LYS A 160 2.15 27.14 15.41
CA LYS A 160 3.05 28.13 16.00
C LYS A 160 3.37 29.27 15.03
N HIS A 161 3.72 28.95 13.78
CA HIS A 161 4.07 29.96 12.77
C HIS A 161 2.93 30.95 12.48
N TYR A 162 1.68 30.46 12.47
CA TYR A 162 0.50 31.27 12.20
C TYR A 162 -0.21 31.79 13.46
N ASN A 163 0.36 31.60 14.65
CA ASN A 163 -0.26 31.94 15.96
C ASN A 163 -1.68 31.38 16.12
N ILE A 164 -1.86 30.12 15.73
CA ILE A 164 -3.16 29.42 15.79
C ILE A 164 -3.46 28.99 17.23
N PRO A 165 -4.68 29.24 17.74
CA PRO A 165 -5.07 28.73 19.06
C PRO A 165 -5.08 27.20 19.12
N ASP A 166 -4.60 26.63 20.22
CA ASP A 166 -4.52 25.18 20.48
C ASP A 166 -5.82 24.43 20.18
N LYS A 167 -6.97 25.03 20.47
CA LYS A 167 -8.29 24.43 20.21
C LYS A 167 -8.51 24.19 18.73
N LEU A 168 -8.17 25.17 17.88
CA LEU A 168 -8.32 25.08 16.43
C LEU A 168 -7.29 24.12 15.84
N GLU A 169 -6.04 24.15 16.33
CA GLU A 169 -5.00 23.19 15.94
C GLU A 169 -5.49 21.75 16.16
N LYS A 170 -5.91 21.42 17.39
CA LYS A 170 -6.38 20.08 17.76
C LYS A 170 -7.57 19.64 16.90
N GLU A 171 -8.52 20.54 16.65
CA GLU A 171 -9.68 20.25 15.81
C GLU A 171 -9.28 19.89 14.37
N LYS A 172 -8.41 20.71 13.75
CA LYS A 172 -7.97 20.46 12.37
C LYS A 172 -7.08 19.22 12.28
N TRP A 173 -6.19 19.00 13.24
CA TRP A 173 -5.39 17.78 13.30
C TRP A 173 -6.28 16.54 13.43
N GLN A 174 -7.25 16.53 14.35
CA GLN A 174 -8.16 15.39 14.53
C GLN A 174 -8.92 15.07 13.24
N TYR A 175 -9.39 16.09 12.51
CA TYR A 175 -10.03 15.90 11.22
C TYR A 175 -9.09 15.22 10.21
N VAL A 176 -7.87 15.73 10.06
CA VAL A 176 -6.86 15.21 9.13
C VAL A 176 -6.47 13.78 9.49
N ASN A 177 -6.15 13.53 10.76
CA ASN A 177 -5.78 12.20 11.25
C ASN A 177 -6.88 11.16 10.98
N ASN A 178 -8.14 11.51 11.25
CA ASN A 178 -9.28 10.64 10.96
C ASN A 178 -9.40 10.31 9.46
N LYS A 179 -9.05 11.25 8.57
CA LYS A 179 -9.07 11.01 7.12
C LYS A 179 -7.90 10.12 6.68
N MET A 180 -6.71 10.34 7.20
CA MET A 180 -5.53 9.49 6.94
C MET A 180 -5.77 8.05 7.41
N THR A 181 -6.27 7.86 8.65
CA THR A 181 -6.60 6.53 9.17
C THR A 181 -7.67 5.83 8.33
N LYS A 182 -8.68 6.54 7.84
CA LYS A 182 -9.67 5.97 6.91
C LYS A 182 -9.05 5.56 5.58
N ALA A 183 -8.07 6.29 5.06
CA ALA A 183 -7.36 5.92 3.84
C ALA A 183 -6.52 4.66 4.04
N LEU A 184 -5.81 4.57 5.16
CA LEU A 184 -5.06 3.37 5.56
C LEU A 184 -5.96 2.12 5.63
N LEU A 185 -7.06 2.18 6.37
CA LEU A 185 -8.00 1.05 6.50
C LEU A 185 -8.64 0.63 5.18
N LYS A 186 -8.82 1.57 4.24
CA LYS A 186 -9.29 1.24 2.89
C LYS A 186 -8.20 0.51 2.10
N LYS A 187 -6.96 0.99 2.18
CA LYS A 187 -5.80 0.38 1.53
C LYS A 187 -5.56 -1.05 2.03
N GLU A 188 -5.56 -1.26 3.34
CA GLU A 188 -5.39 -2.59 3.95
C GLU A 188 -6.47 -3.57 3.47
N ARG A 189 -7.74 -3.15 3.46
CA ARG A 189 -8.85 -4.00 2.97
C ARG A 189 -8.73 -4.31 1.48
N PHE A 190 -8.36 -3.31 0.67
CA PHE A 190 -8.17 -3.49 -0.76
C PHE A 190 -7.05 -4.48 -1.06
N ASP A 191 -5.89 -4.31 -0.42
CA ASP A 191 -4.76 -5.18 -0.66
C ASP A 191 -4.99 -6.59 -0.09
N LEU A 192 -5.69 -6.74 1.04
CA LEU A 192 -6.11 -8.04 1.56
C LEU A 192 -6.99 -8.81 0.56
N LYS A 193 -7.92 -8.11 -0.11
CA LYS A 193 -8.71 -8.73 -1.18
C LYS A 193 -7.82 -9.13 -2.37
N ASN A 194 -6.88 -8.28 -2.75
CA ASN A 194 -6.01 -8.54 -3.90
C ASN A 194 -5.06 -9.72 -3.66
N ILE A 195 -4.46 -9.85 -2.47
CA ILE A 195 -3.60 -11.00 -2.19
C ILE A 195 -4.41 -12.30 -2.14
N LYS A 196 -5.63 -12.26 -1.60
CA LYS A 196 -6.55 -13.42 -1.61
C LYS A 196 -6.88 -13.85 -3.04
N GLU A 197 -7.10 -12.91 -3.94
CA GLU A 197 -7.34 -13.20 -5.35
C GLU A 197 -6.08 -13.74 -6.04
N PHE A 198 -4.94 -13.08 -5.84
CA PHE A 198 -3.67 -13.46 -6.44
C PHE A 198 -3.22 -14.86 -6.00
N ALA A 199 -3.39 -15.19 -4.73
CA ALA A 199 -2.97 -16.47 -4.15
C ALA A 199 -3.97 -17.63 -4.36
N LYS A 200 -4.99 -17.45 -5.23
CA LYS A 200 -5.91 -18.55 -5.61
C LYS A 200 -5.21 -19.64 -6.40
N GLU A 201 -4.21 -19.28 -7.19
CA GLU A 201 -3.35 -20.25 -7.86
C GLU A 201 -2.40 -20.86 -6.81
N GLU A 202 -2.38 -22.19 -6.71
CA GLU A 202 -1.61 -22.88 -5.65
C GLU A 202 -0.10 -22.65 -5.78
N LEU A 203 0.40 -22.37 -7.00
CA LEU A 203 1.82 -22.19 -7.32
C LEU A 203 1.99 -21.04 -8.31
N CYS A 204 2.84 -20.08 -7.97
CA CYS A 204 3.20 -18.95 -8.83
C CYS A 204 4.70 -18.95 -9.10
N ALA A 205 5.09 -18.47 -10.29
CA ALA A 205 6.49 -18.24 -10.56
C ALA A 205 7.07 -17.16 -9.62
N ARG A 206 8.25 -17.41 -9.06
CA ARG A 206 8.91 -16.47 -8.12
C ARG A 206 8.95 -15.04 -8.63
N TRP A 207 9.37 -14.85 -9.88
CA TRP A 207 9.53 -13.53 -10.48
C TRP A 207 8.20 -12.79 -10.60
N GLU A 208 7.11 -13.51 -10.81
CA GLU A 208 5.76 -12.95 -10.91
C GLU A 208 5.28 -12.46 -9.54
N PHE A 209 5.50 -13.26 -8.49
CA PHE A 209 5.20 -12.84 -7.13
C PHE A 209 6.10 -11.68 -6.65
N GLN A 210 7.39 -11.70 -6.95
CA GLN A 210 8.29 -10.57 -6.67
C GLN A 210 7.81 -9.28 -7.34
N ARG A 211 7.39 -9.38 -8.61
CA ARG A 211 6.79 -8.26 -9.33
C ARG A 211 5.51 -7.77 -8.67
N TYR A 212 4.62 -8.67 -8.25
CA TYR A 212 3.41 -8.32 -7.51
C TYR A 212 3.72 -7.51 -6.24
N ILE A 213 4.67 -7.98 -5.42
CA ILE A 213 5.08 -7.29 -4.19
C ILE A 213 5.65 -5.90 -4.48
N ASN A 214 6.53 -5.78 -5.47
CA ASN A 214 7.10 -4.48 -5.85
C ASN A 214 6.02 -3.48 -6.30
N LEU A 215 5.01 -3.94 -7.03
CA LEU A 215 3.88 -3.09 -7.44
C LEU A 215 3.04 -2.65 -6.23
N LYS A 216 2.77 -3.54 -5.28
CA LYS A 216 2.05 -3.15 -4.05
C LYS A 216 2.83 -2.14 -3.23
N ARG A 217 4.14 -2.34 -3.04
CA ARG A 217 5.00 -1.39 -2.30
C ARG A 217 5.07 -0.02 -2.98
N ARG A 218 5.15 0.03 -4.30
CA ARG A 218 5.04 1.29 -5.05
C ARG A 218 3.71 1.99 -4.80
N SER A 219 2.60 1.26 -4.84
CA SER A 219 1.27 1.82 -4.53
C SER A 219 1.16 2.32 -3.08
N TRP A 220 1.80 1.67 -2.11
CA TRP A 220 1.90 2.18 -0.74
C TRP A 220 2.70 3.48 -0.66
N ASN A 221 3.79 3.58 -1.42
CA ASN A 221 4.57 4.82 -1.49
C ASN A 221 3.76 5.97 -2.10
N GLU A 222 3.09 5.73 -3.22
CA GLU A 222 2.21 6.71 -3.87
C GLU A 222 1.09 7.17 -2.92
N LEU A 223 0.50 6.25 -2.15
CA LEU A 223 -0.49 6.61 -1.12
C LEU A 223 0.10 7.53 -0.05
N ARG A 224 1.32 7.25 0.45
CA ARG A 224 1.97 8.09 1.46
C ARG A 224 2.25 9.50 0.94
N GLU A 225 2.91 9.60 -0.21
CA GLU A 225 3.27 10.88 -0.83
C GLU A 225 2.03 11.74 -1.09
N HIS A 226 1.01 11.17 -1.74
CA HIS A 226 -0.22 11.91 -2.03
C HIS A 226 -0.97 12.32 -0.76
N THR A 227 -1.02 11.44 0.26
CA THR A 227 -1.65 11.77 1.55
C THR A 227 -0.92 12.92 2.23
N LYS A 228 0.41 12.86 2.29
CA LYS A 228 1.26 13.87 2.92
C LYS A 228 1.09 15.23 2.24
N GLU A 229 1.23 15.27 0.92
CA GLU A 229 1.08 16.49 0.12
C GLU A 229 -0.31 17.12 0.29
N LYS A 230 -1.37 16.32 0.10
CA LYS A 230 -2.76 16.78 0.18
C LYS A 230 -3.05 17.45 1.53
N TRP A 231 -2.69 16.78 2.62
CA TRP A 231 -3.01 17.27 3.96
C TRP A 231 -2.06 18.36 4.45
N ALA A 232 -0.81 18.37 4.01
CA ALA A 232 0.12 19.48 4.29
C ALA A 232 -0.41 20.78 3.67
N ASN A 233 -0.78 20.74 2.40
CA ASN A 233 -1.36 21.88 1.69
C ASN A 233 -2.67 22.35 2.35
N GLN A 234 -3.54 21.40 2.72
CA GLN A 234 -4.82 21.73 3.36
C GLN A 234 -4.64 22.41 4.72
N LEU A 235 -3.75 21.88 5.57
CA LEU A 235 -3.45 22.46 6.88
C LEU A 235 -2.87 23.88 6.75
N ASN A 236 -1.89 24.05 5.86
CA ASN A 236 -1.29 25.35 5.59
C ASN A 236 -2.34 26.38 5.14
N ASN A 237 -3.21 26.01 4.22
CA ASN A 237 -4.28 26.89 3.74
C ASN A 237 -5.24 27.29 4.87
N TRP A 238 -5.70 26.34 5.69
CA TRP A 238 -6.58 26.66 6.81
C TRP A 238 -5.95 27.64 7.80
N PHE A 239 -4.68 27.44 8.16
CA PHE A 239 -4.00 28.28 9.15
C PHE A 239 -3.62 29.64 8.58
N LYS A 240 -3.19 29.70 7.32
CA LYS A 240 -2.95 30.97 6.61
C LYS A 240 -4.21 31.81 6.54
N THR A 241 -5.33 31.24 6.09
CA THR A 241 -6.61 31.96 6.01
C THR A 241 -7.12 32.40 7.38
N TYR A 242 -6.85 31.65 8.44
CA TYR A 242 -7.19 32.09 9.80
C TYR A 242 -6.41 33.35 10.18
N ARG A 243 -5.10 33.39 9.93
CA ARG A 243 -4.24 34.55 10.21
C ARG A 243 -4.57 35.76 9.33
N GLU A 244 -5.04 35.57 8.10
CA GLU A 244 -5.43 36.70 7.24
C GLU A 244 -6.74 37.37 7.70
N LYS A 245 -7.56 36.65 8.48
CA LYS A 245 -8.86 37.13 8.97
C LYS A 245 -8.82 37.72 10.38
N ASN A 246 -7.70 37.60 11.10
CA ASN A 246 -7.53 38.05 12.49
C ASN A 246 -6.20 38.79 12.64
#